data_AF-A0A660SER8-F1
#
_entry.id   AF-A0A660SER8-F1
#
_cell.length_a   1.000
_cell.length_b   1.000
_cell.length_c   1.000
_cell.angle_alpha   90.00
_cell.angle_beta   90.00
_cell.angle_gamma   90.00
#
_symmetry.space_group_name_H-M   'P 1'
#
loop_
_entity.id
_entity.type
_entity.pdbx_description
1 polymer ?
#
loop_
_entity_poly.entity_id
_entity_poly.type
_entity_poly.pdbx_seq_one_letter_code
_entity_poly.pdbx_strand_id
1 'polypeptide(L)'
;MARSSSGSKRWGQHFLKSRRIAARIVEALEIRPSDLVIEIGPGKGILTGILLQSPAKVIGVEIDPGLACYLKDRLPKLEILSTDFLKLDL
;
A
#
# COMPACT_ATOMS: atom_id res chain seq x y z
N MET A 1 -16.98 -19.74 -15.34
CA MET A 1 -17.58 -18.38 -15.24
C MET A 1 -17.52 -17.94 -13.77
N ALA A 2 -16.42 -17.32 -13.33
CA ALA A 2 -16.27 -16.90 -11.94
C ALA A 2 -16.83 -15.48 -11.78
N ARG A 3 -17.84 -15.35 -10.91
CA ARG A 3 -18.51 -14.08 -10.57
C ARG A 3 -17.50 -13.06 -10.07
N SER A 4 -17.54 -11.84 -10.59
CA SER A 4 -16.77 -10.70 -10.08
C SER A 4 -17.12 -10.46 -8.61
N SER A 5 -16.17 -10.62 -7.70
CA SER A 5 -16.36 -10.35 -6.28
C SER A 5 -16.56 -8.84 -6.07
N SER A 6 -17.65 -8.51 -5.39
CA SER A 6 -18.17 -7.16 -5.11
C SER A 6 -17.37 -6.39 -4.05
N GLY A 7 -16.08 -6.69 -3.86
CA GLY A 7 -15.22 -6.04 -2.85
C GLY A 7 -14.83 -4.60 -3.20
N SER A 8 -14.64 -4.31 -4.50
CA SER A 8 -14.15 -3.00 -4.97
C SER A 8 -15.10 -1.83 -4.68
N LYS A 9 -16.42 -2.07 -4.65
CA LYS A 9 -17.42 -1.04 -4.35
C LYS A 9 -17.52 -0.72 -2.86
N ARG A 10 -17.23 -1.67 -1.98
CA ARG A 10 -17.34 -1.46 -0.52
C ARG A 10 -16.29 -0.48 -0.01
N TRP A 11 -15.11 -0.48 -0.62
CA TRP A 11 -13.95 0.28 -0.17
C TRP A 11 -13.52 1.39 -1.15
N GLY A 12 -14.30 1.66 -2.20
CA GLY A 12 -14.01 2.73 -3.15
C GLY A 12 -12.68 2.57 -3.91
N GLN A 13 -12.26 1.34 -4.19
CA GLN A 13 -10.90 1.04 -4.67
C GLN A 13 -10.68 1.47 -6.14
N HIS A 14 -9.76 2.41 -6.35
CA HIS A 14 -9.21 2.76 -7.66
C HIS A 14 -7.70 2.48 -7.69
N PHE A 15 -7.30 1.46 -8.44
CA PHE A 15 -5.91 1.03 -8.45
C PHE A 15 -5.05 1.85 -9.41
N LEU A 16 -3.98 2.43 -8.89
CA LEU A 16 -2.87 2.93 -9.70
C LEU A 16 -2.30 1.77 -10.54
N LYS A 17 -2.16 1.98 -11.85
CA LYS A 17 -1.59 1.01 -12.80
C LYS A 17 -0.22 1.42 -13.34
N SER A 18 0.10 2.72 -13.30
CA SER A 18 1.32 3.26 -13.90
C SER A 18 2.47 3.26 -12.91
N ARG A 19 3.48 2.40 -13.16
CA ARG A 19 4.74 2.42 -12.40
C ARG A 19 5.50 3.74 -12.56
N ARG A 20 5.40 4.38 -13.73
CA ARG A 20 6.04 5.69 -13.98
C ARG A 20 5.46 6.78 -13.08
N ILE A 21 4.14 6.83 -12.94
CA ILE A 21 3.50 7.79 -12.04
C ILE A 21 3.83 7.46 -10.60
N ALA A 22 3.80 6.18 -10.21
CA ALA A 22 4.21 5.77 -8.87
C ALA A 22 5.64 6.21 -8.53
N ALA A 23 6.59 6.04 -9.45
CA ALA A 23 7.98 6.48 -9.27
C ALA A 23 8.07 7.99 -9.06
N ARG A 24 7.35 8.79 -9.87
CA ARG A 24 7.31 10.25 -9.71
C ARG A 24 6.70 10.70 -8.39
N ILE A 25 5.69 9.97 -7.88
CA ILE A 25 5.13 10.24 -6.56
C ILE A 25 6.20 10.02 -5.50
N VAL A 26 6.89 8.88 -5.51
CA VAL A 26 7.94 8.57 -4.52
C VAL A 26 9.11 9.56 -4.59
N GLU A 27 9.53 9.93 -5.80
CA GLU A 27 10.60 10.92 -6.01
C GLU A 27 10.24 12.28 -5.40
N ALA A 28 8.99 12.73 -5.56
CA ALA A 28 8.52 14.00 -5.01
C ALA A 28 8.42 14.03 -3.47
N LEU A 29 8.51 12.88 -2.79
CA LEU A 29 8.49 12.80 -1.33
C LEU A 29 9.85 13.11 -0.69
N GLU A 30 10.94 13.12 -1.47
CA GLU A 30 12.30 13.41 -0.99
C GLU A 30 12.71 12.61 0.27
N ILE A 31 12.33 11.33 0.29
CA ILE A 31 12.47 10.42 1.44
C ILE A 31 13.93 10.29 1.90
N ARG A 32 14.14 10.42 3.20
CA ARG A 32 15.43 10.27 3.89
C ARG A 32 15.48 8.96 4.69
N PRO A 33 16.68 8.44 5.00
CA PRO A 33 16.83 7.20 5.76
C PRO A 33 16.18 7.22 7.16
N SER A 34 16.06 8.40 7.77
CA SER A 34 15.45 8.60 9.09
C SER A 34 13.92 8.59 9.08
N ASP A 35 13.31 8.62 7.90
CA ASP A 35 11.88 8.81 7.79
C ASP A 35 11.12 7.50 8.07
N LEU A 36 9.91 7.66 8.59
CA LEU A 36 8.89 6.62 8.62
C LEU A 36 7.81 6.97 7.61
N VAL A 37 7.61 6.10 6.63
CA VAL A 37 6.56 6.26 5.62
C VAL A 37 5.39 5.34 5.96
N ILE A 38 4.20 5.93 6.11
CA ILE A 38 2.95 5.20 6.30
C ILE A 38 2.13 5.34 5.03
N GLU A 39 1.91 4.23 4.32
CA GLU A 39 1.03 4.17 3.15
C GLU A 39 -0.37 3.69 3.56
N ILE A 40 -1.35 4.58 3.46
CA ILE A 40 -2.76 4.27 3.71
C ILE A 40 -3.37 3.72 2.41
N GLY A 41 -3.94 2.52 2.45
CA GLY A 41 -4.54 1.88 1.28
C GLY A 41 -3.52 1.50 0.20
N PRO A 42 -2.49 0.68 0.51
CA PRO A 42 -1.49 0.23 -0.46
C PRO A 42 -2.10 -0.53 -1.65
N GLY A 43 -3.29 -1.12 -1.47
CA GLY A 43 -4.05 -1.75 -2.53
C GLY A 43 -3.30 -2.91 -3.19
N LYS A 44 -2.92 -2.75 -4.46
CA LYS A 44 -2.14 -3.76 -5.21
C LYS A 44 -0.62 -3.62 -5.04
N GLY A 45 -0.17 -2.61 -4.30
CA GLY A 45 1.24 -2.43 -3.95
C GLY A 45 2.13 -1.94 -5.09
N ILE A 46 1.59 -1.17 -6.05
CA ILE A 46 2.42 -0.56 -7.10
C ILE A 46 3.30 0.53 -6.51
N LEU A 47 2.73 1.43 -5.69
CA LEU A 47 3.47 2.50 -5.03
C LEU A 47 4.35 1.92 -3.91
N THR A 48 3.77 1.06 -3.06
CA THR A 48 4.48 0.32 -2.01
C THR A 48 5.76 -0.36 -2.47
N GLY A 49 5.71 -1.05 -3.62
CA GLY A 49 6.88 -1.74 -4.16
C GLY A 49 8.03 -0.82 -4.57
N ILE A 50 7.76 0.46 -4.81
CA ILE A 50 8.78 1.49 -5.09
C ILE A 50 9.23 2.12 -3.78
N LEU A 51 8.30 2.43 -2.86
CA LEU A 51 8.63 2.91 -1.51
C LEU A 51 9.60 1.98 -0.78
N LEU A 52 9.42 0.66 -0.90
CA LEU A 52 10.31 -0.36 -0.32
C LEU A 52 11.73 -0.39 -0.92
N GLN A 53 11.99 0.36 -1.99
CA GLN A 53 13.35 0.55 -2.52
C GLN A 53 14.05 1.77 -1.90
N SER A 54 13.31 2.62 -1.18
CA SER A 54 13.87 3.75 -0.43
C SER A 54 14.58 3.27 0.84
N PRO A 55 15.46 4.10 1.45
CA PRO A 55 16.15 3.73 2.68
C PRO A 55 15.29 3.85 3.94
N ALA A 56 14.06 4.37 3.84
CA ALA A 56 13.17 4.59 4.97
C ALA A 56 12.46 3.30 5.42
N LYS A 57 11.98 3.32 6.67
CA LYS A 57 11.01 2.31 7.12
C LYS A 57 9.66 2.58 6.48
N VAL A 58 9.02 1.55 5.93
CA VAL A 58 7.70 1.65 5.28
C VAL A 58 6.70 0.72 5.98
N ILE A 59 5.55 1.27 6.36
CA ILE A 59 4.42 0.54 6.94
C ILE A 59 3.19 0.75 6.03
N GLY A 60 2.50 -0.34 5.68
CA GLY A 60 1.22 -0.28 4.99
C GLY A 60 0.06 -0.42 5.96
N VAL A 61 -1.01 0.36 5.76
CA VAL A 61 -2.29 0.16 6.47
C VAL A 61 -3.38 -0.12 5.46
N GLU A 62 -3.95 -1.32 5.51
CA GLU A 62 -4.94 -1.79 4.54
C GLU A 62 -6.20 -2.29 5.24
N ILE A 63 -7.35 -1.71 4.88
CA ILE A 63 -8.66 -2.04 5.45
C ILE A 63 -9.25 -3.30 4.82
N ASP A 64 -8.88 -3.61 3.57
CA ASP A 64 -9.30 -4.83 2.88
C ASP A 64 -8.40 -6.02 3.26
N PRO A 65 -8.89 -6.98 4.06
CA PRO A 65 -8.06 -8.10 4.53
C PRO A 65 -7.56 -9.00 3.38
N GLY A 66 -8.26 -9.04 2.26
CA GLY A 66 -7.83 -9.80 1.08
C GLY A 66 -6.61 -9.18 0.42
N LEU A 67 -6.59 -7.85 0.30
CA LEU A 67 -5.43 -7.12 -0.23
C LEU A 67 -4.28 -7.11 0.77
N ALA A 68 -4.57 -7.02 2.07
CA ALA A 68 -3.54 -7.13 3.10
C ALA A 68 -2.82 -8.47 3.03
N CYS A 69 -3.56 -9.58 2.90
CA CYS A 69 -3.00 -10.92 2.72
C CYS A 69 -2.15 -11.01 1.44
N TYR A 70 -2.71 -10.57 0.31
CA TYR A 70 -1.99 -10.51 -0.97
C TYR A 70 -0.67 -9.75 -0.89
N LEU A 71 -0.64 -8.62 -0.17
CA LEU A 71 0.58 -7.82 -0.01
C LEU A 71 1.61 -8.50 0.87
N LYS A 72 1.22 -9.24 1.92
CA LYS A 72 2.16 -10.03 2.73
C LYS A 72 2.91 -11.05 1.89
N ASP A 73 2.18 -11.76 1.02
CA ASP A 73 2.77 -12.77 0.14
C ASP A 73 3.67 -12.14 -0.93
N ARG A 74 3.22 -11.03 -1.53
CA ARG A 74 3.92 -10.39 -2.65
C ARG A 74 5.09 -9.52 -2.22
N LEU A 75 5.01 -8.87 -1.07
CA LEU A 75 5.97 -7.91 -0.54
C LEU A 75 6.33 -8.29 0.91
N PRO A 76 7.06 -9.39 1.13
CA PRO A 76 7.32 -9.90 2.48
C PRO A 76 8.17 -8.98 3.36
N LYS A 77 8.83 -7.96 2.78
CA LYS A 77 9.55 -6.92 3.51
C LYS A 77 8.64 -5.84 4.10
N LEU A 78 7.37 -5.79 3.67
CA LEU A 78 6.42 -4.79 4.13
C LEU A 78 5.86 -5.20 5.50
N GLU A 79 5.98 -4.30 6.48
CA GLU A 79 5.17 -4.36 7.69
C GLU A 79 3.76 -3.85 7.32
N ILE A 80 2.73 -4.68 7.55
CA ILE A 80 1.35 -4.34 7.17
C ILE A 80 0.36 -4.53 8.30
N LEU A 81 -0.38 -3.47 8.58
CA LEU A 81 -1.49 -3.43 9.53
C LEU A 81 -2.80 -3.61 8.76
N SER A 82 -3.47 -4.74 8.98
CA SER A 82 -4.76 -5.04 8.35
C SER A 82 -5.90 -4.45 9.19
N THR A 83 -6.09 -3.13 9.13
CA THR A 83 -7.06 -2.41 9.97
C THR A 83 -7.56 -1.14 9.29
N ASP A 84 -8.60 -0.55 9.88
CA ASP A 84 -9.07 0.79 9.53
C ASP A 84 -8.09 1.82 10.08
N PHE A 85 -7.47 2.59 9.19
CA PHE A 85 -6.50 3.63 9.55
C PHE A 85 -7.11 4.67 10.51
N LEU A 86 -8.41 4.98 10.37
CA LEU A 86 -9.07 5.99 11.19
C LEU A 86 -9.24 5.58 12.67
N LYS A 87 -8.93 4.32 13.00
CA LYS A 87 -8.99 3.77 14.36
C LYS A 87 -7.62 3.59 15.00
N LEU A 88 -6.55 3.90 14.27
CA LEU A 88 -5.19 3.80 14.79
C LEU A 88 -4.86 5.03 15.64
N ASP A 89 -4.05 4.81 16.67
CA ASP A 89 -3.41 5.84 17.48
C ASP A 89 -1.91 5.76 17.18
N LEU A 90 -1.42 6.71 16.37
CA LEU A 90 -0.08 6.73 15.77
C LEU A 90 0.64 8.04 16.07
#